data_AF-A0A5D4SAM5-F1
#
_entry.id   AF-A0A5D4SAM5-F1
#
_cell.length_a   1.000
_cell.length_b   1.000
_cell.length_c   1.000
_cell.angle_alpha   90.00
_cell.angle_beta   90.00
_cell.angle_gamma   90.00
#
_symmetry.space_group_name_H-M   'P 1'
#
loop_
_entity.id
_entity.type
_entity.pdbx_description
1 polymer ?
#
loop_
_entity_poly.entity_id
_entity_poly.type
_entity_poly.pdbx_seq_one_letter_code
_entity_poly.pdbx_strand_id
1 'polypeptide(L)'
;MATMGFIRPDKRDFLQKLIKLLKRRTSITIHELLHDGSRFAVVLSVKGKNAKDKRGFPNLSDFSLSINDSPYIGGYGGTYTNEKYKYLYEFDLEENLPDEFKLKVEVGMDGIGDKWAFELPVKKAGKSYYQVVPHKTASNGRLG
;
A
#
# COMPACT_ATOMS: atom_id res chain seq x y z
N MET A 1 -22.31 28.22 13.95
CA MET A 1 -21.05 27.51 13.65
C MET A 1 -21.41 26.07 13.30
N ALA A 2 -21.26 25.67 12.04
CA ALA A 2 -21.57 24.31 11.60
C ALA A 2 -20.35 23.41 11.85
N THR A 3 -20.50 22.45 12.75
CA THR A 3 -19.55 21.35 12.97
C THR A 3 -19.50 20.53 11.69
N MET A 4 -18.43 20.64 10.90
CA MET A 4 -18.19 19.74 9.76
C MET A 4 -17.96 18.34 10.32
N GLY A 5 -19.02 17.53 10.32
CA GLY A 5 -18.94 16.10 10.56
C GLY A 5 -18.09 15.45 9.47
N PHE A 6 -17.00 14.81 9.87
CA PHE A 6 -16.18 13.99 8.99
C PHE A 6 -17.04 12.82 8.49
N ILE A 7 -17.52 12.91 7.25
CA ILE A 7 -18.12 11.78 6.57
C ILE A 7 -16.95 10.86 6.20
N ARG A 8 -16.70 9.85 7.02
CA ARG A 8 -15.86 8.72 6.59
C ARG A 8 -16.55 8.12 5.36
N PRO A 9 -15.89 8.02 4.19
CA PRO A 9 -16.42 7.26 3.09
C PRO A 9 -16.78 5.85 3.59
N ASP A 10 -17.88 5.29 3.12
CA ASP A 10 -18.29 3.94 3.51
C ASP A 10 -17.13 2.99 3.21
N LYS A 11 -16.54 2.41 4.26
CA LYS A 11 -15.34 1.55 4.17
C LYS A 11 -15.53 0.37 3.20
N ARG A 12 -16.77 0.05 2.85
CA ARG A 12 -17.17 -1.09 2.01
C ARG A 12 -16.84 -0.91 0.53
N ASP A 13 -16.85 0.30 0.01
CA ASP A 13 -16.57 0.56 -1.42
C ASP A 13 -15.07 0.73 -1.71
N PHE A 14 -14.27 1.03 -0.68
CA PHE A 14 -12.84 1.32 -0.80
C PHE A 14 -11.94 0.11 -0.48
N LEU A 15 -12.36 -0.76 0.44
CA LEU A 15 -11.60 -1.94 0.83
C LEU A 15 -11.82 -3.08 -0.16
N GLN A 16 -11.10 -3.08 -1.27
CA GLN A 16 -10.92 -4.30 -2.05
C GLN A 16 -10.07 -5.31 -1.25
N LYS A 17 -10.76 -6.04 -0.36
CA LYS A 17 -10.35 -7.23 0.41
C LYS A 17 -8.92 -7.24 0.97
N LEU A 18 -8.81 -7.39 2.29
CA LEU A 18 -7.62 -7.91 2.96
C LEU A 18 -7.18 -9.23 2.29
N ILE A 19 -6.14 -9.19 1.46
CA ILE A 19 -5.53 -10.42 0.92
C ILE A 19 -4.27 -10.70 1.72
N LYS A 20 -4.26 -11.89 2.34
CA LYS A 20 -3.12 -12.41 3.07
C LYS A 20 -2.59 -13.64 2.35
N LEU A 21 -1.30 -13.62 2.05
CA LEU A 21 -0.60 -14.77 1.49
C LEU A 21 0.49 -15.22 2.47
N LEU A 22 0.60 -16.53 2.68
CA LEU A 22 1.53 -17.16 3.63
C LEU A 22 2.51 -18.05 2.86
N LYS A 23 3.81 -17.85 3.05
CA LYS A 23 4.88 -18.72 2.56
C LYS A 23 5.95 -18.87 3.64
N ARG A 24 6.44 -20.10 3.87
CA ARG A 24 7.52 -20.41 4.83
C ARG A 24 7.42 -19.71 6.20
N ARG A 25 6.20 -19.70 6.79
CA ARG A 25 5.88 -19.04 8.08
C ARG A 25 6.00 -17.51 8.10
N THR A 26 6.14 -16.89 6.93
CA THR A 26 6.06 -15.45 6.73
C THR A 26 4.80 -15.11 5.96
N SER A 27 4.05 -14.11 6.41
CA SER A 27 2.86 -13.64 5.73
C SER A 27 2.96 -12.17 5.38
N ILE A 28 2.57 -11.84 4.16
CA ILE A 28 2.33 -10.49 3.69
C ILE A 28 0.82 -10.29 3.59
N THR A 29 0.34 -9.12 4.00
CA THR A 29 -1.07 -8.75 3.91
C THR A 29 -1.17 -7.37 3.30
N ILE A 30 -1.89 -7.23 2.20
CA ILE A 30 -2.30 -5.94 1.65
C ILE A 30 -3.59 -5.55 2.38
N HIS A 31 -3.56 -4.41 3.06
CA HIS A 31 -4.69 -3.87 3.80
C HIS A 31 -5.52 -2.93 2.94
N GLU A 32 -4.84 -2.06 2.18
CA GLU A 32 -5.47 -0.98 1.44
C GLU A 32 -4.73 -0.75 0.13
N LEU A 33 -5.49 -0.41 -0.91
CA LEU A 33 -5.00 0.07 -2.19
C LEU A 33 -5.73 1.36 -2.51
N LEU A 34 -4.98 2.39 -2.88
CA LEU A 34 -5.52 3.66 -3.32
C LEU A 34 -5.03 3.96 -4.74
N HIS A 35 -5.98 4.26 -5.62
CA HIS A 35 -5.70 4.89 -6.89
C HIS A 35 -6.64 6.09 -7.08
N ASP A 36 -6.13 7.31 -7.30
CA ASP A 36 -6.96 8.51 -7.52
C ASP A 36 -6.74 9.20 -8.89
N GLY A 37 -5.96 8.57 -9.78
CA GLY A 37 -5.51 9.13 -11.06
C GLY A 37 -4.14 9.82 -10.98
N SER A 38 -3.82 10.43 -9.84
CA SER A 38 -2.54 11.13 -9.62
C SER A 38 -1.59 10.37 -8.69
N ARG A 39 -2.14 9.51 -7.85
CA ARG A 39 -1.42 8.75 -6.84
C ARG A 39 -1.84 7.29 -6.90
N PHE A 40 -0.86 6.43 -6.67
CA PHE A 40 -1.08 5.02 -6.39
C PHE A 40 -0.35 4.63 -5.10
N ALA A 41 -1.08 4.06 -4.16
CA ALA A 41 -0.54 3.70 -2.86
C ALA A 41 -1.01 2.34 -2.38
N VAL A 42 -0.11 1.63 -1.70
CA VAL A 42 -0.34 0.30 -1.13
C VAL A 42 -0.03 0.35 0.35
N VAL A 43 -0.98 -0.05 1.19
CA VAL A 43 -0.73 -0.27 2.62
C VAL A 43 -0.61 -1.77 2.87
N LEU A 44 0.52 -2.20 3.44
CA LEU A 44 0.77 -3.61 3.74
C LEU A 44 1.29 -3.82 5.16
N SER A 45 1.22 -5.08 5.61
CA SER A 45 1.95 -5.54 6.80
C SER A 45 2.67 -6.85 6.51
N VAL A 46 3.80 -7.05 7.18
CA VAL A 46 4.54 -8.31 7.13
C VAL A 46 4.69 -8.90 8.53
N LYS A 47 4.46 -10.21 8.65
CA LYS A 47 4.63 -10.99 9.87
C LYS A 47 5.47 -12.23 9.56
N GLY A 48 6.58 -12.40 10.27
CA GLY A 48 7.47 -13.55 10.10
C GLY A 48 8.76 -13.37 10.90
N LYS A 49 9.54 -14.44 11.05
CA LYS A 49 10.89 -14.34 11.63
C LYS A 49 11.80 -13.59 10.64
N ASN A 50 12.59 -12.64 11.13
CA ASN A 50 13.47 -11.79 10.30
C ASN A 50 12.75 -10.99 9.20
N ALA A 51 11.43 -10.81 9.34
CA ALA A 51 10.64 -10.09 8.35
C ALA A 51 10.89 -8.58 8.33
N LYS A 52 11.62 -8.07 9.32
CA LYS A 52 11.84 -6.64 9.54
C LYS A 52 13.30 -6.34 9.84
N ASP A 53 13.75 -5.16 9.43
CA ASP A 53 15.07 -4.64 9.73
C ASP A 53 15.17 -4.23 11.21
N LYS A 54 16.35 -3.77 11.63
CA LYS A 54 16.60 -3.32 13.01
C LYS A 54 15.75 -2.09 13.40
N ARG A 55 15.23 -1.33 12.43
CA ARG A 55 14.34 -0.18 12.63
C ARG A 55 12.87 -0.61 12.65
N GLY A 56 12.57 -1.87 12.34
CA GLY A 56 11.22 -2.38 12.27
C GLY A 56 10.51 -2.12 10.94
N PHE A 57 11.22 -1.71 9.88
CA PHE A 57 10.72 -1.69 8.50
C PHE A 57 10.75 -3.08 7.89
N PRO A 58 9.90 -3.43 6.92
CA PRO A 58 9.94 -4.75 6.29
C PRO A 58 11.24 -4.94 5.48
N ASN A 59 11.87 -6.10 5.59
CA ASN A 59 13.04 -6.47 4.78
C ASN A 59 12.58 -6.92 3.39
N LEU A 60 12.18 -5.95 2.55
CA LEU A 60 11.79 -6.24 1.17
C LEU A 60 13.03 -6.17 0.28
N SER A 61 13.28 -7.26 -0.44
CA SER A 61 14.34 -7.32 -1.46
C SER A 61 13.87 -6.79 -2.80
N ASP A 62 12.55 -6.85 -3.03
CA ASP A 62 11.90 -6.50 -4.27
C ASP A 62 10.45 -6.09 -3.99
N PHE A 63 9.97 -5.10 -4.71
CA PHE A 63 8.58 -4.69 -4.73
C PHE A 63 8.30 -4.19 -6.14
N SER A 64 7.58 -5.00 -6.92
CA SER A 64 7.23 -4.67 -8.30
C SER A 64 5.73 -4.71 -8.52
N LEU A 65 5.29 -3.88 -9.46
CA LEU A 65 3.90 -3.80 -9.88
C LEU A 65 3.79 -4.24 -11.35
N SER A 66 2.63 -4.79 -11.71
CA SER A 66 2.22 -4.91 -13.11
C SER A 66 0.77 -4.49 -13.25
N ILE A 67 0.48 -3.75 -14.31
CA ILE A 67 -0.85 -3.24 -14.63
C ILE A 67 -1.29 -3.89 -15.93
N ASN A 68 -2.41 -4.61 -15.90
CA ASN A 68 -2.89 -5.41 -17.03
C ASN A 68 -1.77 -6.31 -17.59
N ASP A 69 -1.05 -6.98 -16.69
CA ASP A 69 0.06 -7.89 -16.98
C ASP A 69 1.31 -7.25 -17.62
N SER A 70 1.34 -5.92 -17.77
CA SER A 70 2.51 -5.17 -18.20
C SER A 70 3.29 -4.66 -16.99
N PRO A 71 4.62 -4.89 -16.90
CA PRO A 71 5.43 -4.36 -15.80
C PRO A 71 5.31 -2.84 -15.69
N TYR A 72 5.06 -2.37 -14.48
CA TYR A 72 5.09 -0.95 -14.19
C TYR A 72 6.51 -0.54 -13.81
N ILE A 73 7.06 0.43 -14.53
CA ILE A 73 8.39 0.99 -14.27
C ILE A 73 8.16 2.35 -13.63
N GLY A 74 8.46 2.45 -12.34
CA GLY A 74 8.35 3.70 -11.60
C GLY A 74 9.00 3.58 -10.24
N GLY A 75 9.43 4.73 -9.71
CA GLY A 75 9.95 4.83 -8.36
C GLY A 75 8.86 4.56 -7.31
N TYR A 76 9.28 4.15 -6.12
CA TYR A 76 8.40 4.11 -4.98
C TYR A 76 9.11 4.51 -3.69
N GLY A 77 8.36 5.15 -2.79
CA GLY A 77 8.78 5.50 -1.44
C GLY A 77 8.00 4.70 -0.40
N GLY A 78 8.71 4.21 0.63
CA GLY A 78 8.10 3.47 1.74
C GLY A 78 8.15 4.26 3.05
N THR A 79 7.05 4.28 3.81
CA THR A 79 6.98 4.88 5.15
C THR A 79 6.08 4.09 6.11
N TYR A 80 6.05 4.46 7.39
CA TYR A 80 5.09 3.92 8.34
C TYR A 80 3.74 4.62 8.21
N THR A 81 2.67 3.86 8.45
CA THR A 81 1.36 4.47 8.73
C THR A 81 1.25 4.82 10.22
N ASN A 82 0.17 5.52 10.58
CA ASN A 82 -0.23 5.73 11.99
C ASN A 82 -0.67 4.43 12.69
N GLU A 83 -0.92 3.36 11.95
CA GLU A 83 -1.24 2.04 12.49
C GLU A 83 0.02 1.20 12.69
N LYS A 84 0.10 0.57 13.87
CA LYS A 84 1.25 -0.23 14.26
C LYS A 84 1.48 -1.37 13.26
N TYR A 85 2.71 -1.47 12.76
CA TYR A 85 3.16 -2.52 11.84
C TYR A 85 2.47 -2.53 10.46
N LYS A 86 1.86 -1.41 10.06
CA LYS A 86 1.42 -1.17 8.70
C LYS A 86 2.32 -0.14 8.03
N TYR A 87 2.64 -0.41 6.78
CA TYR A 87 3.61 0.34 5.97
C TYR A 87 2.93 0.81 4.70
N LEU A 88 3.14 2.08 4.38
CA LEU A 88 2.65 2.72 3.19
C LEU A 88 3.75 2.72 2.14
N TYR A 89 3.42 2.27 0.94
CA TYR A 89 4.24 2.39 -0.25
C TYR A 89 3.51 3.25 -1.26
N GLU A 90 4.09 4.41 -1.61
CA GLU A 90 3.58 5.31 -2.62
C GLU A 90 4.42 5.18 -3.88
N PHE A 91 3.75 5.04 -5.03
CA PHE A 91 4.38 4.88 -6.32
C PHE A 91 4.29 6.18 -7.09
N ASP A 92 5.42 6.61 -7.63
CA ASP A 92 5.48 7.74 -8.54
C ASP A 92 4.83 7.31 -9.85
N LEU A 93 3.73 7.97 -10.21
CA LEU A 93 2.99 7.71 -11.45
C LEU A 93 3.61 8.50 -12.60
N GLU A 94 4.26 7.80 -13.54
CA GLU A 94 4.81 8.42 -14.75
C GLU A 94 3.72 8.69 -15.81
N GLU A 95 2.62 7.92 -15.75
CA GLU A 95 1.47 8.05 -16.64
C GLU A 95 0.15 8.01 -15.86
N ASN A 96 -0.90 8.61 -16.45
CA ASN A 96 -2.25 8.50 -15.90
C ASN A 96 -2.71 7.03 -16.01
N LEU A 97 -2.82 6.34 -14.87
CA LEU A 97 -3.36 5.00 -14.86
C LEU A 97 -4.84 4.98 -15.27
N PRO A 98 -5.32 3.88 -15.89
CA PRO A 98 -6.73 3.71 -16.23
C PRO A 98 -7.65 3.79 -15.01
N ASP A 99 -8.89 4.21 -15.22
CA ASP A 99 -9.89 4.26 -14.15
C ASP A 99 -10.19 2.87 -13.55
N GLU A 100 -10.00 1.79 -14.31
CA GLU A 100 -10.10 0.40 -13.85
C GLU A 100 -9.01 -0.46 -14.49
N PHE A 101 -8.33 -1.30 -13.71
CA PHE A 101 -7.27 -2.20 -14.21
C PHE A 101 -7.04 -3.42 -13.32
N LYS A 102 -6.40 -4.46 -13.86
CA LYS A 102 -5.88 -5.59 -13.08
C LYS A 102 -4.49 -5.22 -12.55
N LEU A 103 -4.33 -5.22 -11.23
CA LEU A 103 -3.06 -5.04 -10.56
C LEU A 103 -2.47 -6.39 -10.17
N LYS A 104 -1.19 -6.59 -10.51
CA LYS A 104 -0.33 -7.60 -9.89
C LYS A 104 0.70 -6.91 -9.00
N VAL A 105 0.77 -7.31 -7.73
CA VAL A 105 1.79 -6.85 -6.78
C VAL A 105 2.69 -8.03 -6.45
N GLU A 106 3.98 -7.90 -6.73
CA GLU A 106 4.97 -8.92 -6.36
C GLU A 106 5.92 -8.36 -5.32
N VAL A 107 6.00 -9.05 -4.19
CA VAL A 107 6.86 -8.65 -3.06
C VAL A 107 7.85 -9.78 -2.78
N GLY A 108 9.14 -9.46 -2.87
CA GLY A 108 10.24 -10.33 -2.47
C GLY A 108 10.76 -9.92 -1.09
N MET A 109 11.25 -10.90 -0.33
CA MET A 109 11.87 -10.66 0.96
C MET A 109 13.30 -11.21 1.01
N ASP A 110 14.20 -10.44 1.62
CA ASP A 110 15.58 -10.83 1.79
C ASP A 110 15.69 -12.14 2.58
N GLY A 111 16.47 -13.08 2.04
CA GLY A 111 16.76 -14.36 2.68
C GLY A 111 15.63 -15.41 2.63
N ILE A 112 14.46 -15.11 2.04
CA ILE A 112 13.35 -16.09 1.91
C ILE A 112 13.34 -16.73 0.51
N GLY A 113 13.84 -16.05 -0.52
CA GLY A 113 13.96 -16.56 -1.89
C GLY A 113 12.64 -16.72 -2.66
N ASP A 114 11.51 -16.77 -1.95
CA ASP A 114 10.16 -16.80 -2.53
C ASP A 114 9.60 -15.37 -2.66
N LYS A 115 8.78 -15.14 -3.69
CA LYS A 115 7.97 -13.93 -3.87
C LYS A 115 6.50 -14.17 -3.54
N TRP A 116 5.83 -13.19 -2.97
CA TRP A 116 4.37 -13.17 -2.83
C TRP A 116 3.77 -12.40 -3.99
N ALA A 117 2.82 -13.01 -4.71
CA ALA A 117 2.14 -12.37 -5.83
C ALA A 117 0.66 -12.21 -5.50
N PHE A 118 0.17 -10.97 -5.49
CA PHE A 118 -1.21 -10.61 -5.29
C PHE A 118 -1.80 -10.15 -6.61
N GLU A 119 -2.98 -10.65 -6.98
CA GLU A 119 -3.72 -10.19 -8.14
C GLU A 119 -5.08 -9.64 -7.70
N LEU A 120 -5.30 -8.37 -8.01
CA LEU A 120 -6.40 -7.57 -7.49
C LEU A 120 -6.97 -6.70 -8.61
N PRO A 121 -8.31 -6.67 -8.81
CA PRO A 121 -8.88 -5.58 -9.59
C PRO A 121 -8.66 -4.27 -8.82
N VAL A 122 -8.45 -3.17 -9.54
CA VAL A 122 -8.33 -1.83 -8.97
C VAL A 122 -9.27 -0.91 -9.73
N LYS A 123 -9.97 -0.06 -8.97
CA LYS A 123 -10.83 0.98 -9.49
C LYS A 123 -10.43 2.31 -8.89
N LYS A 124 -10.38 3.35 -9.71
CA LYS A 124 -10.07 4.71 -9.31
C LYS A 124 -11.10 5.21 -8.32
N ALA A 125 -10.61 5.83 -7.26
CA ALA A 125 -11.41 6.44 -6.24
C ALA A 125 -12.16 7.67 -6.80
N GLY A 126 -13.43 7.81 -6.46
CA GLY A 126 -14.24 8.97 -6.86
C GLY A 126 -13.84 10.26 -6.15
N LYS A 127 -14.37 11.41 -6.61
CA LYS A 127 -14.06 12.76 -6.06
C LYS A 127 -14.39 12.93 -4.55
N SER A 128 -15.20 12.07 -3.95
CA SER A 128 -15.44 12.09 -2.49
C SER A 128 -14.24 11.58 -1.67
N TYR A 129 -13.20 11.07 -2.32
CA TYR A 129 -12.07 10.40 -1.70
C TYR A 129 -10.86 11.30 -1.41
N TYR A 130 -10.83 12.56 -1.88
CA TYR A 130 -9.72 13.50 -1.64
C TYR A 130 -9.38 13.75 -0.15
N GLN A 131 -10.17 13.23 0.79
CA GLN A 131 -9.94 13.33 2.23
C GLN A 131 -9.19 12.15 2.85
N VAL A 132 -9.01 11.03 2.15
CA VAL A 132 -8.17 9.93 2.65
C VAL A 132 -6.75 10.13 2.13
N VAL A 133 -6.10 11.16 2.69
CA VAL A 133 -4.65 11.21 2.71
C VAL A 133 -4.20 10.00 3.53
N PRO A 134 -3.26 9.16 3.06
CA PRO A 134 -2.59 8.21 3.92
C PRO A 134 -2.05 8.99 5.13
N HIS A 135 -2.73 8.85 6.26
CA HIS A 135 -2.75 9.89 7.29
C HIS A 135 -1.34 10.25 7.78
N LYS A 136 -0.99 11.54 7.62
CA LYS A 136 0.09 12.28 8.29
C LYS A 136 1.41 11.52 8.40
N THR A 137 2.33 11.86 7.50
CA THR A 137 3.78 11.78 7.75
C THR A 137 4.03 12.17 9.21
N ALA A 138 4.67 11.30 9.99
CA ALA A 138 5.23 11.71 11.26
C ALA A 138 6.36 12.70 10.97
N SER A 139 6.01 13.99 10.89
CA SER A 139 6.97 15.08 10.85
C SER A 139 7.74 15.02 12.17
N ASN A 140 8.96 14.48 12.07
CA ASN A 140 10.15 14.86 12.79
C ASN A 140 9.93 15.14 14.28
N GLY A 141 10.28 14.16 15.11
CA GLY A 141 10.44 14.36 16.56
C GLY A 141 11.44 15.46 16.86
N ARG A 142 10.94 16.68 17.04
CA ARG A 142 11.46 17.72 17.93
C ARG A 142 10.26 18.51 18.43
N LEU A 143 9.78 18.11 19.60
CA LEU A 143 8.96 18.98 20.44
C LEU A 143 9.93 19.91 21.16
N GLY A 144 9.90 21.18 20.79
CA GLY A 144 10.53 22.31 21.43
C GLY A 144 9.74 23.55 21.03
#